data_AF-A0A6M0SAV4-F1
#
_entry.id   AF-A0A6M0SAV4-F1
#
_cell.length_a   1.000
_cell.length_b   1.000
_cell.length_c   1.000
_cell.angle_alpha   90.00
_cell.angle_beta   90.00
_cell.angle_gamma   90.00
#
_symmetry.space_group_name_H-M   'P 1'
#
loop_
_entity.id
_entity.type
_entity.pdbx_description
1 polymer ?
#
loop_
_entity_poly.entity_id
_entity_poly.type
_entity_poly.pdbx_seq_one_letter_code
_entity_poly.pdbx_strand_id
1 'polypeptide(L)'
;MKLLELKKRVWNAWTRFNEASGVVTQSKNYVQDVKQFGDRRYKVTWIKALAHFSAQVSYESCLDAYMLVLNSFNFTPDRWDYESRADILDAFLMYPDGLELIKTGLEQLLGFTPQEQNEAHGFFELVEERGTQPGRDRLPIRFERKLTGAYSAA
;
A
#
# COMPACT_ATOMS: atom_id res chain seq x y z
N MET A 1 3.81 15.29 -2.12
CA MET A 1 5.16 14.92 -2.57
C MET A 1 5.56 15.67 -3.83
N LYS A 2 6.74 16.31 -3.82
CA LYS A 2 7.32 17.00 -4.98
C LYS A 2 7.90 15.98 -5.98
N LEU A 3 8.01 16.35 -7.27
CA LEU A 3 8.44 15.43 -8.34
C LEU A 3 9.83 14.84 -8.11
N LEU A 4 10.80 15.61 -7.61
CA LEU A 4 12.15 15.11 -7.37
C LEU A 4 12.16 14.03 -6.28
N GLU A 5 11.44 14.26 -5.19
CA GLU A 5 11.29 13.27 -4.12
C GLU A 5 10.57 12.02 -4.61
N LEU A 6 9.53 12.20 -5.42
CA LEU A 6 8.80 11.08 -6.03
C LEU A 6 9.71 10.20 -6.90
N LYS A 7 10.57 10.79 -7.74
CA LYS A 7 11.56 10.04 -8.52
C LYS A 7 12.52 9.24 -7.64
N LYS A 8 12.93 9.79 -6.49
CA LYS A 8 13.79 9.10 -5.52
C LYS A 8 13.06 7.92 -4.87
N ARG A 9 11.78 8.08 -4.53
CA ARG A 9 10.96 7.00 -3.98
C ARG A 9 10.71 5.88 -4.98
N VAL A 10 10.43 6.23 -6.24
CA VAL A 10 10.29 5.25 -7.33
C VAL A 10 11.58 4.46 -7.53
N TRP A 11 12.73 5.15 -7.53
CA TRP A 11 14.04 4.48 -7.58
C TRP A 11 14.21 3.50 -6.41
N ASN A 12 13.96 3.94 -5.17
CA ASN A 12 14.11 3.09 -4.00
C ASN A 12 13.19 1.85 -4.03
N ALA A 13 11.92 2.02 -4.43
CA ALA A 13 10.98 0.91 -4.56
C ALA A 13 11.42 -0.07 -5.65
N TRP A 14 11.83 0.44 -6.82
CA TRP A 14 12.33 -0.38 -7.92
C TRP A 14 13.61 -1.15 -7.53
N THR A 15 14.56 -0.49 -6.85
CA THR A 15 15.79 -1.15 -6.38
C THR A 15 15.48 -2.26 -5.39
N ARG A 16 14.64 -1.99 -4.37
CA ARG A 16 14.25 -3.01 -3.37
C ARG A 16 13.60 -4.23 -4.01
N PHE A 17 12.72 -4.01 -4.99
CA PHE A 17 12.10 -5.11 -5.73
C PHE A 17 13.13 -5.98 -6.44
N ASN A 18 14.05 -5.36 -7.19
CA ASN A 18 15.05 -6.10 -7.94
C ASN A 18 16.06 -6.79 -7.03
N GLU A 19 16.44 -6.17 -5.91
CA GLU A 19 17.29 -6.78 -4.88
C GLU A 19 16.63 -8.01 -4.26
N ALA A 20 15.35 -7.92 -3.88
CA ALA A 20 14.57 -9.05 -3.37
C ALA A 20 14.46 -10.20 -4.40
N SER A 21 14.43 -9.85 -5.69
CA SER A 21 14.37 -10.81 -6.80
C SER A 21 15.75 -11.35 -7.22
N GLY A 22 16.85 -10.92 -6.57
CA GLY A 22 18.21 -11.33 -6.94
C GLY A 22 18.70 -10.81 -8.29
N VAL A 23 18.06 -9.76 -8.83
CA VAL A 23 18.35 -9.19 -10.15
C VAL A 23 19.39 -8.08 -10.04
N VAL A 24 20.41 -8.11 -10.91
CA VAL A 24 21.40 -7.04 -11.01
C VAL A 24 20.77 -5.80 -11.65
N THR A 25 20.62 -4.74 -10.86
CA THR A 25 20.06 -3.47 -11.31
C THR A 25 21.06 -2.63 -12.10
N GLN A 26 20.65 -2.11 -13.26
CA GLN A 26 21.38 -1.09 -14.02
C GLN A 26 20.49 0.12 -14.27
N SER A 27 21.06 1.33 -14.31
CA SER A 27 20.31 2.57 -14.52
C SER A 27 19.49 2.59 -15.83
N LYS A 28 19.99 1.91 -16.88
CA LYS A 28 19.26 1.75 -18.14
C LYS A 28 17.96 0.93 -17.97
N ASN A 29 17.97 -0.10 -17.11
CA ASN A 29 16.81 -0.96 -16.86
C ASN A 29 15.73 -0.14 -16.16
N TYR A 30 16.10 0.62 -15.13
CA TYR A 30 15.19 1.54 -14.45
C TYR A 30 14.50 2.51 -15.40
N VAL A 31 15.24 3.12 -16.33
CA VAL A 31 14.67 4.05 -17.31
C VAL A 31 13.70 3.34 -18.25
N GLN A 32 13.99 2.11 -18.66
CA GLN A 32 13.11 1.31 -19.51
C GLN A 32 11.83 0.90 -18.77
N ASP A 33 11.95 0.46 -17.52
CA ASP A 33 10.82 -0.01 -16.72
C ASP A 33 9.87 1.15 -16.39
N VAL A 34 10.40 2.31 -15.99
CA VAL A 34 9.56 3.48 -15.69
C VAL A 34 8.81 3.99 -16.93
N LYS A 35 9.37 3.83 -18.15
CA LYS A 35 8.69 4.25 -19.39
C LYS A 35 7.42 3.47 -19.67
N GLN A 36 7.26 2.27 -19.12
CA GLN A 36 6.05 1.47 -19.29
C GLN A 36 4.81 2.15 -18.69
N PHE A 37 5.00 3.05 -17.73
CA PHE A 37 3.92 3.80 -17.07
C PHE A 37 3.55 5.12 -17.77
N GLY A 38 4.31 5.51 -18.81
CA GLY A 38 4.06 6.71 -19.62
C GLY A 38 5.24 7.68 -19.70
N ASP A 39 4.95 8.94 -20.02
CA ASP A 39 5.97 9.98 -20.19
C ASP A 39 6.50 10.49 -18.83
N ARG A 40 7.80 10.31 -18.63
CA ARG A 40 8.55 10.63 -17.41
C ARG A 40 8.66 12.13 -17.09
N ARG A 41 8.18 13.01 -17.96
CA ARG A 41 8.05 14.45 -17.65
C ARG A 41 6.87 14.74 -16.73
N TYR A 42 5.85 13.88 -16.71
CA TYR A 42 4.62 14.10 -15.94
C TYR A 42 4.64 13.37 -14.59
N LYS A 43 4.14 14.05 -13.54
CA LYS A 43 4.06 13.50 -12.17
C LYS A 43 3.23 12.21 -12.11
N VAL A 44 2.14 12.14 -12.88
CA VAL A 44 1.24 10.97 -12.90
C VAL A 44 1.96 9.67 -13.29
N THR A 45 2.90 9.73 -14.23
CA THR A 45 3.73 8.57 -14.63
C THR A 45 4.52 8.02 -13.44
N TRP A 46 5.06 8.91 -12.62
CA TRP A 46 5.85 8.52 -11.45
C TRP A 46 4.99 8.01 -10.30
N ILE A 47 3.75 8.51 -10.14
CA ILE A 47 2.80 7.97 -9.17
C ILE A 47 2.44 6.54 -9.55
N LYS A 48 2.12 6.27 -10.83
CA LYS A 48 1.84 4.92 -11.33
C LYS A 48 3.02 3.97 -11.13
N ALA A 49 4.24 4.42 -11.47
CA ALA A 49 5.45 3.64 -11.25
C ALA A 49 5.69 3.36 -9.76
N LEU A 50 5.48 4.36 -8.89
CA LEU A 50 5.62 4.20 -7.44
C LEU A 50 4.63 3.15 -6.92
N ALA A 51 3.36 3.31 -7.26
CA ALA A 51 2.30 2.39 -6.88
C ALA A 51 2.61 0.97 -7.28
N HIS A 52 3.02 0.76 -8.53
CA HIS A 52 3.39 -0.55 -9.05
C HIS A 52 4.58 -1.17 -8.30
N PHE A 53 5.73 -0.47 -8.22
CA PHE A 53 6.90 -1.04 -7.57
C PHE A 53 6.72 -1.22 -6.06
N SER A 54 6.00 -0.31 -5.38
CA SER A 54 5.67 -0.47 -3.96
C SER A 54 4.77 -1.69 -3.74
N ALA A 55 3.71 -1.85 -4.54
CA ALA A 55 2.84 -3.02 -4.46
C ALA A 55 3.61 -4.31 -4.75
N GLN A 56 4.51 -4.30 -5.73
CA GLN A 56 5.33 -5.45 -6.06
C GLN A 56 6.31 -5.82 -4.94
N VAL A 57 6.98 -4.83 -4.33
CA VAL A 57 7.81 -5.07 -3.14
C VAL A 57 6.97 -5.68 -2.01
N SER A 58 5.80 -5.11 -1.72
CA SER A 58 4.91 -5.63 -0.68
C SER A 58 4.45 -7.05 -0.97
N TYR A 59 4.21 -7.40 -2.23
CA TYR A 59 3.80 -8.74 -2.64
C TYR A 59 4.93 -9.75 -2.52
N GLU A 60 6.05 -9.51 -3.19
CA GLU A 60 7.20 -10.43 -3.24
C GLU A 60 7.91 -10.58 -1.88
N SER A 61 7.83 -9.55 -1.03
CA SER A 61 8.42 -9.56 0.32
C SER A 61 7.42 -9.95 1.41
N CYS A 62 6.19 -10.39 1.05
CA CYS A 62 5.16 -10.78 2.00
C CYS A 62 5.47 -12.14 2.64
N LEU A 63 6.29 -12.14 3.69
CA LEU A 63 6.56 -13.34 4.50
C LEU A 63 5.44 -13.62 5.52
N ASP A 64 4.69 -12.59 5.90
CA ASP A 64 3.62 -12.64 6.90
C ASP A 64 2.51 -11.65 6.51
N ALA A 65 1.29 -12.17 6.35
CA ALA A 65 0.11 -11.43 5.92
C ALA A 65 -0.33 -10.37 6.95
N TYR A 66 -0.13 -10.63 8.24
CA TYR A 66 -0.38 -9.65 9.30
C TYR A 66 0.55 -8.44 9.17
N MET A 67 1.85 -8.69 8.97
CA MET A 67 2.86 -7.63 8.78
C MET A 67 2.64 -6.85 7.48
N LEU A 68 2.04 -7.46 6.47
CA LEU A 68 1.61 -6.74 5.26
C LEU A 68 0.57 -5.65 5.62
N VAL A 69 -0.45 -5.97 6.42
CA VAL A 69 -1.44 -4.99 6.87
C VAL A 69 -0.78 -3.91 7.73
N LEU A 70 0.00 -4.29 8.75
CA LEU A 70 0.57 -3.33 9.70
C LEU A 70 1.71 -2.46 9.16
N ASN A 71 2.57 -2.99 8.28
CA ASN A 71 3.74 -2.25 7.84
C ASN A 71 3.57 -1.69 6.43
N SER A 72 2.96 -2.45 5.52
CA SER A 72 2.84 -2.02 4.13
C SER A 72 1.60 -1.16 3.89
N PHE A 73 0.46 -1.50 4.48
CA PHE A 73 -0.81 -0.81 4.20
C PHE A 73 -1.39 0.03 5.33
N ASN A 74 -0.72 0.10 6.47
CA ASN A 74 -1.08 1.00 7.56
C ASN A 74 -0.54 2.42 7.30
N PHE A 75 -1.13 3.10 6.32
CA PHE A 75 -0.69 4.42 5.91
C PHE A 75 -1.18 5.49 6.89
N THR A 76 -0.26 6.29 7.41
CA THR A 76 -0.55 7.42 8.30
C THR A 76 -0.13 8.74 7.64
N PRO A 77 -0.74 9.90 7.98
CA PRO A 77 -0.48 11.17 7.30
C PRO A 77 0.98 11.63 7.29
N ASP A 78 1.78 11.19 8.25
CA ASP A 78 3.21 11.48 8.37
C ASP A 78 4.09 10.58 7.49
N ARG A 79 3.57 9.45 6.99
CA ARG A 79 4.30 8.57 6.08
C ARG A 79 4.41 9.17 4.69
N TRP A 80 5.57 8.93 4.08
CA TRP A 80 5.91 9.45 2.75
C TRP A 80 4.97 8.95 1.63
N ASP A 81 4.42 7.75 1.77
CA ASP A 81 3.55 7.06 0.82
C ASP A 81 2.07 7.40 0.99
N TYR A 82 1.71 8.19 2.02
CA TYR A 82 0.32 8.50 2.34
C TYR A 82 -0.44 9.12 1.16
N GLU A 83 0.15 10.05 0.42
CA GLU A 83 -0.50 10.67 -0.76
C GLU A 83 -0.79 9.69 -1.90
N SER A 84 -0.09 8.55 -1.96
CA SER A 84 -0.22 7.54 -3.02
C SER A 84 -0.82 6.22 -2.50
N ARG A 85 -1.24 6.18 -1.23
CA ARG A 85 -1.75 4.99 -0.52
C ARG A 85 -2.79 4.21 -1.30
N ALA A 86 -3.73 4.92 -1.92
CA ALA A 86 -4.84 4.31 -2.61
C ALA A 86 -4.41 3.74 -3.98
N ASP A 87 -3.48 4.40 -4.67
CA ASP A 87 -2.91 3.88 -5.92
C ASP A 87 -2.03 2.65 -5.64
N ILE A 88 -1.27 2.65 -4.53
CA ILE A 88 -0.47 1.50 -4.08
C ILE A 88 -1.38 0.30 -3.77
N LEU A 89 -2.45 0.52 -3.01
CA LEU A 89 -3.41 -0.55 -2.70
C LEU A 89 -4.10 -1.07 -3.97
N ASP A 90 -4.51 -0.20 -4.88
CA ASP A 90 -5.07 -0.62 -6.18
C ASP A 90 -4.09 -1.50 -6.95
N ALA A 91 -2.83 -1.07 -7.06
CA ALA A 91 -1.81 -1.85 -7.75
C ALA A 91 -1.59 -3.21 -7.09
N PHE A 92 -1.67 -3.30 -5.76
CA PHE A 92 -1.54 -4.56 -5.03
C PHE A 92 -2.74 -5.50 -5.25
N LEU A 93 -3.95 -4.96 -5.31
CA LEU A 93 -5.17 -5.75 -5.54
C LEU A 93 -5.24 -6.34 -6.97
N MET A 94 -4.35 -5.93 -7.87
CA MET A 94 -4.21 -6.56 -9.19
C MET A 94 -3.49 -7.92 -9.13
N TYR A 95 -2.81 -8.26 -8.03
CA TYR A 95 -2.21 -9.58 -7.86
C TYR A 95 -3.29 -10.64 -7.58
N PRO A 96 -3.18 -11.87 -8.15
CA PRO A 96 -4.24 -12.88 -8.09
C PRO A 96 -4.77 -13.21 -6.69
N ASP A 97 -3.89 -13.18 -5.70
CA ASP A 97 -4.12 -13.49 -4.29
C ASP A 97 -4.00 -12.26 -3.37
N GLY A 98 -3.82 -11.06 -3.92
CA GLY A 98 -3.63 -9.83 -3.13
C GLY A 98 -4.77 -9.57 -2.14
N LEU A 99 -6.02 -9.79 -2.56
CA LEU A 99 -7.16 -9.68 -1.65
C LEU A 99 -7.16 -10.76 -0.57
N GLU A 100 -6.80 -12.00 -0.90
CA GLU A 100 -6.76 -13.10 0.07
C GLU A 100 -5.63 -12.92 1.09
N LEU A 101 -4.48 -12.36 0.69
CA LEU A 101 -3.41 -11.96 1.61
C LEU A 101 -3.89 -10.90 2.59
N ILE A 102 -4.63 -9.88 2.12
CA ILE A 102 -5.20 -8.87 3.01
C ILE A 102 -6.20 -9.48 3.99
N LYS A 103 -7.10 -10.36 3.52
CA LYS A 103 -8.06 -11.05 4.39
C LYS A 103 -7.36 -11.89 5.45
N THR A 104 -6.36 -12.68 5.05
CA THR A 104 -5.56 -13.51 5.95
C THR A 104 -4.89 -12.66 7.03
N GLY A 105 -4.29 -11.54 6.64
CA GLY A 105 -3.64 -10.61 7.57
C GLY A 105 -4.62 -9.98 8.56
N LEU A 106 -5.85 -9.69 8.13
CA LEU A 106 -6.91 -9.19 9.00
C LEU A 106 -7.46 -10.25 9.94
N GLU A 107 -7.64 -11.50 9.46
CA GLU A 107 -8.03 -12.62 10.30
C GLU A 107 -7.02 -12.88 11.42
N GLN A 108 -5.73 -12.83 11.09
CA GLN A 108 -4.64 -12.90 12.07
C GLN A 108 -4.69 -11.72 13.06
N LEU A 109 -4.83 -10.49 12.56
CA LEU A 109 -4.91 -9.28 13.38
C LEU A 109 -6.08 -9.33 14.37
N LEU A 110 -7.23 -9.88 13.96
CA LEU A 110 -8.41 -10.01 14.81
C LEU A 110 -8.24 -11.04 15.94
N GLY A 111 -7.25 -11.94 15.82
CA GLY A 111 -6.84 -12.84 16.91
C GLY A 111 -6.02 -12.14 18.01
N PHE A 112 -5.54 -10.91 17.77
CA PHE A 112 -4.71 -10.16 18.71
C PHE A 112 -5.54 -9.26 19.65
N THR A 113 -4.86 -8.63 20.61
CA THR A 113 -5.51 -7.75 21.59
C THR A 113 -6.11 -6.51 20.92
N PRO A 114 -7.12 -5.86 21.54
CA PRO A 114 -7.69 -4.63 20.99
C PRO A 114 -6.67 -3.50 20.78
N GLN A 115 -5.60 -3.46 21.59
CA GLN A 115 -4.53 -2.50 21.44
C GLN A 115 -3.74 -2.74 20.15
N GLU A 116 -3.34 -3.99 19.89
CA GLU A 116 -2.62 -4.38 18.67
C GLU A 116 -3.50 -4.16 17.42
N GLN A 117 -4.80 -4.43 17.52
CA GLN A 117 -5.74 -4.13 16.45
C GLN A 117 -5.82 -2.62 16.14
N ASN A 118 -5.71 -1.75 17.15
CA ASN A 118 -5.70 -0.30 16.95
C ASN A 118 -4.45 0.19 16.22
N GLU A 119 -3.35 -0.57 16.23
CA GLU A 119 -2.15 -0.19 15.50
C GLU A 119 -2.42 -0.09 14.00
N ALA A 120 -3.31 -0.92 13.45
CA ALA A 120 -3.72 -0.93 12.04
C ALA A 120 -4.67 0.21 11.61
N HIS A 121 -4.86 1.25 12.43
CA HIS A 121 -5.84 2.32 12.16
C HIS A 121 -5.74 2.96 10.76
N GLY A 122 -4.53 3.22 10.26
CA GLY A 122 -4.32 3.81 8.94
C GLY A 122 -4.78 2.90 7.79
N PHE A 123 -4.71 1.58 7.98
CA PHE A 123 -5.30 0.63 7.03
C PHE A 123 -6.83 0.74 7.04
N PHE A 124 -7.46 0.77 8.22
CA PHE A 124 -8.91 0.87 8.32
C PHE A 124 -9.45 2.18 7.73
N GLU A 125 -8.79 3.31 8.00
CA GLU A 125 -9.12 4.59 7.38
C GLU A 125 -9.07 4.49 5.85
N LEU A 126 -8.03 3.87 5.28
CA LEU A 126 -7.92 3.67 3.84
C LEU A 126 -9.08 2.84 3.26
N VAL A 127 -9.51 1.78 3.95
CA VAL A 127 -10.64 0.94 3.52
C VAL A 127 -11.96 1.73 3.54
N GLU A 128 -12.19 2.52 4.59
CA GLU A 128 -13.37 3.38 4.71
C GLU A 128 -13.39 4.45 3.62
N GLU A 129 -12.27 5.16 3.44
CA GLU A 129 -12.08 6.16 2.38
C GLU A 129 -12.39 5.57 1.01
N ARG A 130 -11.81 4.40 0.69
CA ARG A 130 -12.03 3.70 -0.57
C ARG A 130 -13.51 3.47 -0.86
N GLY A 131 -14.29 3.12 0.16
CA GLY A 131 -15.73 2.87 0.03
C GLY A 131 -16.59 4.10 -0.29
N THR A 132 -15.99 5.29 -0.29
CA THR A 132 -16.61 6.56 -0.65
C THR A 132 -16.07 7.16 -1.95
N GLN A 133 -14.99 6.61 -2.50
CA GLN A 133 -14.31 7.16 -3.68
C GLN A 133 -14.93 6.66 -5.00
N PRO A 134 -15.26 7.56 -5.96
CA PRO A 134 -15.73 7.17 -7.28
C PRO A 134 -14.69 6.33 -8.04
N GLY A 135 -15.12 5.23 -8.65
CA GLY A 135 -14.27 4.37 -9.49
C GLY A 135 -13.41 3.35 -8.73
N ARG A 136 -13.59 3.21 -7.41
CA ARG A 136 -12.97 2.16 -6.61
C ARG A 136 -14.03 1.30 -5.94
N ASP A 137 -13.93 -0.01 -6.12
CA ASP A 137 -14.82 -0.94 -5.46
C ASP A 137 -14.51 -1.03 -3.97
N ARG A 138 -15.56 -1.14 -3.15
CA ARG A 138 -15.43 -1.47 -1.73
C ARG A 138 -14.75 -2.82 -1.61
N LEU A 139 -13.75 -2.89 -0.73
CA LEU A 139 -13.23 -4.18 -0.32
C LEU A 139 -14.36 -4.96 0.39
N PRO A 140 -14.51 -6.27 0.14
CA PRO A 140 -15.53 -7.10 0.78
C PRO A 140 -15.14 -7.44 2.23
N ILE A 141 -14.65 -6.44 2.96
CA ILE A 141 -14.21 -6.53 4.35
C ILE A 141 -15.27 -5.80 5.17
N ARG A 142 -16.04 -6.54 5.97
CA ARG A 142 -16.95 -5.94 6.94
C ARG A 142 -16.24 -5.90 8.28
N PHE A 143 -15.87 -4.69 8.72
CA PHE A 143 -15.41 -4.50 10.08
C PHE A 143 -16.62 -4.17 10.95
N GLU A 144 -17.13 -5.15 11.70
CA GLU A 144 -18.15 -4.89 12.72
C GLU A 144 -17.50 -4.27 13.96
N ARG A 145 -16.81 -3.13 13.80
CA ARG A 145 -16.43 -2.31 14.96
C ARG A 145 -17.68 -1.62 15.48
N LYS A 146 -18.34 -2.24 16.47
CA LYS A 146 -18.95 -1.41 17.52
C LYS A 146 -17.79 -0.74 18.22
N LEU A 147 -17.51 0.52 17.88
CA LEU A 147 -16.69 1.40 18.71
C LEU A 147 -17.38 1.55 20.07
N THR A 148 -17.21 0.58 20.97
CA THR A 148 -17.53 0.74 22.38
C THR A 148 -16.50 1.71 22.95
N GLY A 149 -16.84 3.00 22.99
CA GLY A 149 -16.04 3.97 23.71
C GLY A 149 -15.93 5.38 23.13
N ALA A 150 -16.89 5.87 22.35
CA ALA A 150 -17.17 7.31 22.40
C ALA A 150 -17.99 7.55 23.67
N TYR A 151 -17.31 7.64 24.82
CA TYR A 151 -17.92 8.31 25.97
C TYR A 151 -18.24 9.72 25.50
N SER A 152 -19.53 9.98 25.32
CA SER A 152 -20.10 11.30 25.26
C SER A 152 -19.59 12.08 26.47
N ALA A 153 -18.70 13.04 26.22
CA ALA A 153 -18.48 14.13 27.15
C ALA A 153 -19.79 14.92 27.23
N ALA A 154 -20.51 14.75 28.33
CA ALA A 154 -21.55 15.64 28.81
C ALA A 154 -21.03 16.31 30.09
#